data_AF-X5QEF2-F1
#
_entry.id   AF-X5QEF2-F1
#
_cell.length_a   1.000
_cell.length_b   1.000
_cell.length_c   1.000
_cell.angle_alpha   90.00
_cell.angle_beta   90.00
_cell.angle_gamma   90.00
#
_symmetry.space_group_name_H-M   'P 1'
#
loop_
_entity.id
_entity.type
_entity.pdbx_description
1 polymer ?
#
loop_
_entity_poly.entity_id
_entity_poly.type
_entity_poly.pdbx_seq_one_letter_code
_entity_poly.pdbx_strand_id
1 'polypeptide(L)'
;MWSDNETDRDFLNFRYVADIAAEMIAQADGRPLSLGVSGSWGVGKSSMMKLLAQSLREKSNDKFLFVEFNAWLYQGFDDTRAALMEIIARAILARAEEQKGTVGKAVEKAKGLLARVNWFRLASVSATTVASLAVGLPPIGLLAEGLSAFKGLFDGSAGQKDIDQAADVALKAAEGGKGLMGPAVVPAGPTPPQAIHDFRDALEDTLRELDVTLVVLIDDLDRCLPPAAIATLEAMRLFLFLKKTAFVIAADDAVIREAVRAHFKGMTLNDDLVTNYFDKLIQVPIRVPPLGTQDVRAYLMMLFVENSTLPQTENDKVRTAISERLGETWTGKRVDRAFVASQISGATPILSAQLDLADRIAPILTTSSKIAGNPRLIKRFLNTLSIRMSMARAQKVSVDETALAKMLLFERCGSEKAYAELLAAINESSDGKPVFLAPWEEAARKNAEIPKLEGDWNSEFVREWLALQPPLADLNLQGVVYVSREHTPIITAADRLSSEGAELLEAVVKLNAESAAVGTKLKALPAQELGIITERILGRSRTLNTWGTPNELFGLLTLAQATGEHVQTITRFLAGLPGPQLTAAIVPLLADKPWATSVLSGWASKADIKDPVKRAIAAASKKAGK
;
A
#
# COMPACT_ATOMS: atom_id res chain seq x y z
N MET A 1 8.76 -10.89 3.20
CA MET A 1 8.22 -9.51 3.04
C MET A 1 8.42 -9.17 1.57
N TRP A 2 7.39 -8.68 0.91
CA TRP A 2 7.39 -8.49 -0.55
C TRP A 2 7.91 -7.09 -0.90
N SER A 3 8.96 -7.03 -1.72
CA SER A 3 9.53 -5.74 -2.14
C SER A 3 8.57 -5.00 -3.08
N ASP A 4 8.46 -3.69 -2.88
CA ASP A 4 7.67 -2.80 -3.73
C ASP A 4 8.50 -2.25 -4.90
N ASN A 5 9.37 -3.11 -5.45
CA ASN A 5 10.20 -2.78 -6.60
C ASN A 5 9.61 -3.41 -7.87
N GLU A 6 9.93 -2.79 -9.00
CA GLU A 6 9.64 -3.31 -10.32
C GLU A 6 10.53 -4.51 -10.65
N THR A 7 9.93 -5.51 -11.31
CA THR A 7 10.58 -6.81 -11.57
C THR A 7 10.63 -7.11 -13.07
N ASP A 8 11.65 -7.85 -13.45
CA ASP A 8 11.81 -8.52 -14.75
C ASP A 8 11.19 -9.93 -14.77
N ARG A 9 10.72 -10.44 -13.62
CA ARG A 9 10.02 -11.72 -13.53
C ARG A 9 8.54 -11.53 -13.74
N ASP A 10 8.03 -12.12 -14.81
CA ASP A 10 6.61 -12.00 -15.14
C ASP A 10 5.76 -12.96 -14.31
N PHE A 11 4.98 -12.41 -13.38
CA PHE A 11 3.94 -13.11 -12.61
C PHE A 11 2.51 -12.78 -13.07
N LEU A 12 2.37 -11.83 -14.00
CA LEU A 12 1.10 -11.24 -14.40
C LEU A 12 0.76 -11.51 -15.88
N ASN A 13 1.57 -12.34 -16.53
CA ASN A 13 1.51 -12.58 -17.96
C ASN A 13 1.58 -11.26 -18.76
N PHE A 14 2.38 -10.29 -18.33
CA PHE A 14 2.61 -9.05 -19.10
C PHE A 14 3.60 -9.25 -20.25
N ARG A 15 4.31 -10.37 -20.27
CA ARG A 15 5.31 -10.69 -21.29
C ARG A 15 4.73 -10.73 -22.70
N TYR A 16 3.48 -11.16 -22.91
CA TYR A 16 2.89 -11.13 -24.26
C TYR A 16 2.78 -9.70 -24.81
N VAL A 17 2.42 -8.72 -23.97
CA VAL A 17 2.39 -7.30 -24.36
C VAL A 17 3.81 -6.80 -24.60
N ALA A 18 4.76 -7.25 -23.77
CA ALA A 18 6.17 -6.86 -23.85
C ALA A 18 6.80 -7.32 -25.15
N ASP A 19 6.51 -8.56 -25.54
CA ASP A 19 7.01 -9.19 -26.74
C ASP A 19 6.45 -8.49 -28.00
N ILE A 20 5.18 -8.07 -27.99
CA ILE A 20 4.60 -7.28 -29.09
C ILE A 20 5.32 -5.93 -29.21
N ALA A 21 5.52 -5.23 -28.10
CA ALA A 21 6.22 -3.94 -28.09
C ALA A 21 7.69 -4.07 -28.54
N ALA A 22 8.38 -5.12 -28.09
CA ALA A 22 9.74 -5.45 -28.48
C ALA A 22 9.81 -5.82 -29.98
N GLU A 23 8.85 -6.59 -30.49
CA GLU A 23 8.76 -6.94 -31.90
C GLU A 23 8.59 -5.67 -32.78
N MET A 24 7.76 -4.71 -32.36
CA MET A 24 7.62 -3.43 -33.07
C MET A 24 8.94 -2.66 -33.16
N ILE A 25 9.71 -2.61 -32.07
CA ILE A 25 11.04 -1.96 -32.06
C ILE A 25 12.01 -2.71 -32.98
N ALA A 26 12.02 -4.05 -32.92
CA ALA A 26 12.90 -4.86 -33.76
C ALA A 26 12.57 -4.71 -35.26
N GLN A 27 11.28 -4.74 -35.63
CA GLN A 27 10.81 -4.58 -37.01
C GLN A 27 10.90 -3.14 -37.54
N ALA A 28 11.09 -2.15 -36.66
CA ALA A 28 11.35 -0.79 -37.09
C ALA A 28 12.65 -0.69 -37.90
N ASP A 29 13.61 -1.60 -37.69
CA ASP A 29 14.89 -1.71 -38.42
C ASP A 29 15.64 -0.36 -38.50
N GLY A 30 15.78 0.30 -37.35
CA GLY A 30 16.43 1.60 -37.25
C GLY A 30 15.58 2.79 -37.71
N ARG A 31 14.31 2.60 -38.10
CA ARG A 31 13.36 3.72 -38.17
C ARG A 31 13.05 4.21 -36.75
N PRO A 32 12.94 5.53 -36.54
CA PRO A 32 12.60 6.06 -35.23
C PRO A 32 11.24 5.56 -34.75
N LEU A 33 11.18 5.13 -33.51
CA LEU A 33 9.93 4.70 -32.86
C LEU A 33 9.76 5.36 -31.49
N SER A 34 8.54 5.76 -31.15
CA SER A 34 8.18 6.24 -29.82
C SER A 34 6.96 5.51 -29.28
N LEU A 35 7.17 4.71 -28.24
CA LEU A 35 6.16 3.92 -27.53
C LEU A 35 5.79 4.61 -26.21
N GLY A 36 4.51 4.74 -25.92
CA GLY A 36 4.01 5.18 -24.61
C GLY A 36 3.45 4.00 -23.84
N VAL A 37 3.97 3.69 -22.67
CA VAL A 37 3.43 2.67 -21.75
C VAL A 37 2.57 3.38 -20.72
N SER A 38 1.25 3.29 -20.84
CA SER A 38 0.32 4.02 -19.97
C SER A 38 -0.52 3.13 -19.04
N GLY A 39 -0.88 3.70 -17.89
CA GLY A 39 -1.66 3.03 -16.86
C GLY A 39 -1.56 3.76 -15.51
N SER A 40 -2.51 3.47 -14.62
CA SER A 40 -2.56 4.09 -13.29
C SER A 40 -1.33 3.78 -12.45
N TRP A 41 -1.14 4.50 -11.35
CA TRP A 41 -0.02 4.24 -10.45
C TRP A 41 -0.06 2.83 -9.85
N GLY A 42 1.08 2.13 -9.88
CA GLY A 42 1.23 0.80 -9.29
C GLY A 42 0.74 -0.38 -10.13
N VAL A 43 0.20 -0.15 -11.34
CA VAL A 43 -0.29 -1.23 -12.23
C VAL A 43 0.82 -2.05 -12.90
N GLY A 44 2.08 -1.58 -12.86
CA GLY A 44 3.24 -2.32 -13.38
C GLY A 44 3.95 -1.72 -14.60
N LYS A 45 3.77 -0.42 -14.91
CA LYS A 45 4.43 0.26 -16.05
C LYS A 45 5.95 0.06 -16.10
N SER A 46 6.65 0.26 -14.98
CA SER A 46 8.11 0.07 -14.89
C SER A 46 8.51 -1.40 -15.13
N SER A 47 7.73 -2.36 -14.62
CA SER A 47 7.95 -3.80 -14.85
C SER A 47 7.71 -4.15 -16.32
N MET A 48 6.68 -3.57 -16.94
CA MET A 48 6.38 -3.68 -18.37
C MET A 48 7.55 -3.19 -19.24
N MET A 49 8.21 -2.09 -18.87
CA MET A 49 9.43 -1.64 -19.57
C MET A 49 10.61 -2.60 -19.39
N LYS A 50 10.83 -3.12 -18.18
CA LYS A 50 11.90 -4.12 -17.92
C LYS A 50 11.69 -5.40 -18.73
N LEU A 51 10.46 -5.90 -18.79
CA LEU A 51 10.09 -7.06 -19.59
C LEU A 51 10.32 -6.82 -21.08
N LEU A 52 9.96 -5.62 -21.58
CA LEU A 52 10.21 -5.23 -22.97
C LEU A 52 11.72 -5.20 -23.27
N ALA A 53 12.51 -4.59 -22.39
CA ALA A 53 13.95 -4.53 -22.53
C ALA A 53 14.59 -5.93 -22.54
N GLN A 54 14.11 -6.82 -21.66
CA GLN A 54 14.54 -8.22 -21.64
C GLN A 54 14.19 -8.95 -22.95
N SER A 55 12.95 -8.80 -23.45
CA SER A 55 12.52 -9.40 -24.72
C SER A 55 13.38 -8.94 -25.90
N LEU A 56 13.75 -7.66 -25.95
CA LEU A 56 14.68 -7.14 -26.96
C LEU A 56 16.10 -7.73 -26.83
N ARG A 57 16.62 -7.86 -25.60
CA ARG A 57 17.94 -8.48 -25.34
C ARG A 57 17.99 -9.94 -25.79
N GLU A 58 16.92 -10.69 -25.54
CA GLU A 58 16.79 -12.08 -25.96
C GLU A 58 16.75 -12.23 -27.49
N LYS A 59 16.13 -11.27 -28.20
CA LYS A 59 16.09 -11.28 -29.67
C LYS A 59 17.44 -10.95 -30.30
N SER A 60 18.13 -9.92 -29.84
CA SER A 60 19.42 -9.49 -30.41
C SER A 60 20.18 -8.53 -29.48
N ASN A 61 20.85 -9.06 -28.45
CA ASN A 61 21.57 -8.25 -27.46
C ASN A 61 22.59 -7.27 -28.09
N ASP A 62 23.27 -7.66 -29.17
CA ASP A 62 24.30 -6.81 -29.78
C ASP A 62 23.77 -5.63 -30.60
N LYS A 63 22.50 -5.68 -31.04
CA LYS A 63 21.87 -4.66 -31.89
C LYS A 63 21.21 -3.53 -31.10
N PHE A 64 20.99 -3.67 -29.80
CA PHE A 64 20.27 -2.70 -28.99
C PHE A 64 21.15 -2.14 -27.88
N LEU A 65 21.21 -0.81 -27.78
CA LEU A 65 21.88 -0.10 -26.68
C LEU A 65 20.80 0.49 -25.78
N PHE A 66 20.72 0.05 -24.53
CA PHE A 66 19.71 0.51 -23.58
C PHE A 66 20.21 1.69 -22.75
N VAL A 67 19.36 2.70 -22.60
CA VAL A 67 19.56 3.82 -21.67
C VAL A 67 18.32 3.96 -20.81
N GLU A 68 18.49 3.89 -19.49
CA GLU A 68 17.42 4.13 -18.52
C GLU A 68 17.52 5.57 -18.00
N PHE A 69 16.38 6.28 -17.99
CA PHE A 69 16.26 7.65 -17.51
C PHE A 69 15.07 7.78 -16.57
N ASN A 70 15.34 7.97 -15.28
CA ASN A 70 14.31 8.25 -14.28
C ASN A 70 14.09 9.77 -14.19
N ALA A 71 12.97 10.26 -14.72
CA ALA A 71 12.70 11.70 -14.80
C ALA A 71 12.60 12.36 -13.41
N TRP A 72 12.09 11.62 -12.42
CA TRP A 72 11.92 12.10 -11.05
C TRP A 72 13.26 12.23 -10.31
N LEU A 73 14.21 11.31 -10.53
CA LEU A 73 15.55 11.38 -9.94
C LEU A 73 16.32 12.63 -10.38
N TYR A 74 16.12 13.06 -11.64
CA TYR A 74 16.77 14.23 -12.20
C TYR A 74 15.96 15.52 -12.04
N GLN A 75 14.89 15.51 -11.24
CA GLN A 75 14.11 16.70 -10.96
C GLN A 75 14.93 17.71 -10.11
N GLY A 76 15.00 18.96 -10.58
CA GLY A 76 15.68 20.04 -9.87
C GLY A 76 17.17 20.21 -10.19
N PHE A 77 17.73 19.39 -11.09
CA PHE A 77 19.04 19.65 -11.69
C PHE A 77 18.92 20.73 -12.77
N ASP A 78 19.95 21.59 -12.89
CA ASP A 78 19.94 22.84 -13.68
C ASP A 78 19.56 22.70 -15.16
N ASP A 79 19.67 21.51 -15.78
CA ASP A 79 19.14 21.24 -17.12
C ASP A 79 18.87 19.74 -17.39
N THR A 80 17.58 19.36 -17.41
CA THR A 80 17.13 18.00 -17.77
C THR A 80 17.60 17.57 -19.16
N ARG A 81 17.74 18.51 -20.11
CA ARG A 81 18.23 18.22 -21.47
C ARG A 81 19.67 17.76 -21.45
N ALA A 82 20.54 18.53 -20.80
CA ALA A 82 21.94 18.19 -20.65
C ALA A 82 22.15 16.86 -19.89
N ALA A 83 21.33 16.59 -18.87
CA ALA A 83 21.36 15.32 -18.14
C ALA A 83 21.05 14.13 -19.05
N LEU A 84 19.96 14.19 -19.82
CA LEU A 84 19.60 13.13 -20.77
C LEU A 84 20.67 12.96 -21.86
N MET A 85 21.19 14.05 -22.42
CA MET A 85 22.28 14.01 -23.41
C MET A 85 23.53 13.33 -22.85
N GLU A 86 23.90 13.64 -21.61
CA GLU A 86 25.08 13.08 -20.96
C GLU A 86 24.95 11.56 -20.81
N ILE A 87 23.81 11.09 -20.30
CA ILE A 87 23.58 9.66 -20.07
C ILE A 87 23.64 8.89 -21.40
N ILE A 88 22.99 9.42 -22.45
CA ILE A 88 23.05 8.84 -23.79
C ILE A 88 24.49 8.82 -24.31
N ALA A 89 25.21 9.94 -24.23
CA ALA A 89 26.58 10.03 -24.71
C ALA A 89 27.54 9.10 -23.96
N ARG A 90 27.38 8.95 -22.64
CA ARG A 90 28.16 8.01 -21.82
C ARG A 90 27.88 6.56 -22.18
N ALA A 91 26.61 6.19 -22.38
CA ALA A 91 26.24 4.83 -22.78
C ALA A 91 26.81 4.47 -24.17
N ILE A 92 26.75 5.41 -25.12
CA ILE A 92 27.33 5.22 -26.45
C ILE A 92 28.85 5.11 -26.37
N LEU A 93 29.50 5.94 -25.56
CA LEU A 93 30.94 5.84 -25.35
C LEU A 93 31.31 4.47 -24.78
N ALA A 94 30.64 4.01 -23.72
CA ALA A 94 30.91 2.71 -23.13
C ALA A 94 30.78 1.58 -24.17
N ARG A 95 29.72 1.58 -24.97
CA ARG A 95 29.52 0.59 -26.05
C ARG A 95 30.60 0.67 -27.13
N ALA A 96 31.00 1.88 -27.53
CA ALA A 96 32.09 2.08 -28.48
C ALA A 96 33.43 1.59 -27.92
N GLU A 97 33.67 1.76 -26.61
CA GLU A 97 34.87 1.28 -25.95
C GLU A 97 34.93 -0.24 -25.84
N GLU A 98 33.81 -0.92 -25.63
CA GLU A 98 33.72 -2.38 -25.66
C GLU A 98 34.04 -2.96 -27.06
N GLN A 99 33.68 -2.24 -28.12
CA GLN A 99 33.96 -2.61 -29.52
C GLN A 99 35.34 -2.14 -30.01
N LYS A 100 36.27 -1.78 -29.10
CA LYS A 100 37.61 -1.20 -29.40
C LYS A 100 38.49 -2.03 -30.35
N GLY A 101 38.15 -3.29 -30.62
CA GLY A 101 38.83 -4.11 -31.63
C GLY A 101 38.45 -3.81 -33.09
N THR A 102 37.31 -3.17 -33.34
CA THR A 102 36.70 -3.09 -34.69
C THR A 102 36.39 -1.66 -35.14
N VAL A 103 36.16 -0.69 -34.22
CA VAL A 103 35.60 0.64 -34.58
C VAL A 103 36.26 1.82 -33.83
N GLY A 104 37.54 2.10 -34.10
CA GLY A 104 38.28 3.21 -33.46
C GLY A 104 37.68 4.60 -33.68
N LYS A 105 37.04 4.84 -34.83
CA LYS A 105 36.38 6.09 -35.19
C LYS A 105 35.10 6.37 -34.38
N ALA A 106 34.37 5.33 -33.97
CA ALA A 106 33.17 5.50 -33.14
C ALA A 106 33.52 6.01 -31.73
N VAL A 107 34.67 5.60 -31.17
CA VAL A 107 35.16 6.09 -29.88
C VAL A 107 35.47 7.59 -29.95
N GLU A 108 36.11 8.06 -31.03
CA GLU A 108 36.38 9.50 -31.23
C GLU A 108 35.08 10.30 -31.35
N LYS A 109 34.11 9.81 -32.13
CA LYS A 109 32.81 10.46 -32.26
C LYS A 109 32.04 10.49 -30.93
N ALA A 110 32.05 9.40 -30.17
CA ALA A 110 31.42 9.34 -28.86
C ALA A 110 32.06 10.29 -27.83
N LYS A 111 33.39 10.42 -27.82
CA LYS A 111 34.09 11.46 -27.03
C LYS A 111 33.68 12.87 -27.47
N GLY A 112 33.53 13.08 -28.78
CA GLY A 112 33.00 14.32 -29.33
C GLY A 112 31.57 14.63 -28.90
N LEU A 113 30.71 13.62 -28.68
CA LEU A 113 29.37 13.83 -28.12
C LEU A 113 29.45 14.36 -26.68
N LEU A 114 30.26 13.73 -25.81
CA LEU A 114 30.43 14.19 -24.42
C LEU A 114 30.99 15.62 -24.32
N ALA A 115 31.96 15.96 -25.17
CA ALA A 115 32.51 17.32 -25.23
C ALA A 115 31.42 18.37 -25.54
N ARG A 116 30.48 18.04 -26.44
CA ARG A 116 29.34 18.91 -26.77
C ARG A 116 28.35 19.05 -25.62
N VAL A 117 28.11 17.98 -24.85
CA VAL A 117 27.26 18.05 -23.65
C VAL A 117 27.88 18.95 -22.57
N ASN A 118 29.18 18.83 -22.35
CA ASN A 118 29.91 19.69 -21.40
C ASN A 118 29.84 21.17 -21.82
N TRP A 119 29.91 21.47 -23.11
CA TRP A 119 29.69 22.81 -23.63
C TRP A 119 28.27 23.32 -23.34
N PHE A 120 27.23 22.51 -23.53
CA PHE A 120 25.84 22.87 -23.20
C PHE A 120 25.68 23.25 -21.73
N ARG A 121 26.31 22.50 -20.80
CA ARG A 121 26.29 22.83 -19.36
C ARG A 121 27.04 24.11 -19.03
N LEU A 122 28.19 24.35 -19.65
CA LEU A 122 28.96 25.58 -19.44
C LEU A 122 28.25 26.81 -20.02
N ALA A 123 27.52 26.63 -21.13
CA ALA A 123 26.75 27.69 -21.79
C ALA A 123 25.45 28.04 -21.05
N SER A 124 24.78 27.08 -20.39
CA SER A 124 23.59 27.38 -19.59
C SER A 124 23.93 28.17 -18.32
N VAL A 125 25.10 27.91 -17.71
CA VAL A 125 25.62 28.64 -16.55
C VAL A 125 26.06 30.08 -16.92
N SER A 126 26.47 30.32 -18.16
CA SER A 126 26.80 31.68 -18.63
C SER A 126 25.58 32.50 -19.06
N ALA A 127 24.43 31.88 -19.30
CA ALA A 127 23.18 32.59 -19.63
C ALA A 127 22.55 33.27 -18.40
N THR A 128 22.64 32.67 -17.22
CA THR A 128 22.11 33.24 -15.97
C THR A 128 22.89 34.47 -15.50
N THR A 129 24.14 34.63 -15.94
CA THR A 129 24.99 35.80 -15.65
C THR A 129 24.74 36.99 -16.58
N VAL A 130 24.14 36.80 -17.76
CA VAL A 130 23.77 37.91 -18.65
C VAL A 130 22.39 38.49 -18.30
N ALA A 131 21.49 37.66 -17.74
CA ALA A 131 20.17 38.13 -17.31
C ALA A 131 20.25 39.19 -16.19
N SER A 132 21.20 39.05 -15.26
CA SER A 132 21.45 40.05 -14.20
C SER A 132 21.97 41.39 -14.77
N LEU A 133 22.74 41.35 -15.86
CA LEU A 133 23.24 42.54 -16.55
C LEU A 133 22.14 43.28 -17.33
N ALA A 134 21.15 42.57 -17.87
CA ALA A 134 20.02 43.18 -18.60
C ALA A 134 18.98 43.84 -17.67
N VAL A 135 18.89 43.42 -16.41
CA VAL A 135 17.88 43.88 -15.43
C VAL A 135 18.43 44.94 -14.46
N GLY A 136 19.71 45.32 -14.58
CA GLY A 136 20.30 46.43 -13.80
C GLY A 136 20.52 46.13 -12.31
N LEU A 137 20.53 44.85 -11.91
CA LEU A 137 20.88 44.45 -10.55
C LEU A 137 22.41 44.23 -10.46
N PRO A 138 23.08 44.71 -9.40
CA PRO A 138 24.52 44.58 -9.27
C PRO A 138 24.91 43.10 -9.14
N PRO A 139 26.03 42.66 -9.77
CA PRO A 139 26.51 41.29 -9.64
C PRO A 139 27.08 41.11 -8.23
N ILE A 140 26.26 40.65 -7.29
CA ILE A 140 26.76 40.16 -6.00
C ILE A 140 27.24 38.74 -6.22
N GLY A 141 28.54 38.61 -6.50
CA GLY A 141 29.28 37.35 -6.45
C GLY A 141 29.82 36.88 -7.79
N LEU A 142 31.16 36.82 -7.87
CA LEU A 142 32.00 36.25 -8.93
C LEU A 142 32.40 37.20 -10.06
N LEU A 143 33.26 38.16 -9.72
CA LEU A 143 34.10 38.87 -10.69
C LEU A 143 35.31 38.00 -11.09
N ALA A 144 35.46 37.84 -12.40
CA ALA A 144 36.61 37.47 -13.22
C ALA A 144 37.97 37.22 -12.52
N GLU A 145 38.25 35.95 -12.17
CA GLU A 145 39.54 35.24 -12.30
C GLU A 145 39.45 33.79 -11.70
N GLY A 146 38.37 33.07 -12.02
CA GLY A 146 37.99 31.82 -11.32
C GLY A 146 38.36 30.50 -11.99
N LEU A 147 39.36 30.43 -12.87
CA LEU A 147 39.76 29.15 -13.52
C LEU A 147 40.65 28.26 -12.61
N SER A 148 41.38 28.85 -11.65
CA SER A 148 42.27 28.13 -10.73
C SER A 148 41.56 27.65 -9.46
N ALA A 149 40.54 28.36 -8.97
CA ALA A 149 39.80 28.00 -7.76
C ALA A 149 38.93 26.74 -7.93
N PHE A 150 38.47 26.46 -9.16
CA PHE A 150 37.70 25.24 -9.45
C PHE A 150 38.54 23.97 -9.39
N LYS A 151 39.87 24.06 -9.56
CA LYS A 151 40.77 22.90 -9.54
C LYS A 151 40.97 22.35 -8.12
N GLY A 152 40.92 23.21 -7.09
CA GLY A 152 41.03 22.80 -5.69
C GLY A 152 39.79 22.11 -5.11
N LEU A 153 38.61 22.36 -5.71
CA LEU A 153 37.36 21.67 -5.34
C LEU A 153 37.29 20.22 -5.85
N PHE A 154 38.15 19.86 -6.80
CA PHE A 154 38.26 18.48 -7.32
C PHE A 154 39.26 17.60 -6.56
N ASP A 155 40.09 18.16 -5.66
CA ASP A 155 41.19 17.40 -5.02
C ASP A 155 41.10 17.27 -3.48
N GLY A 156 39.94 17.58 -2.89
CA GLY A 156 39.57 17.04 -1.58
C GLY A 156 40.37 17.49 -0.34
N SER A 157 41.19 18.54 -0.41
CA SER A 157 41.82 19.12 0.79
C SER A 157 41.78 20.64 0.79
N ALA A 158 40.83 21.25 1.52
CA ALA A 158 40.83 22.69 1.75
C ALA A 158 41.27 22.97 3.20
N GLY A 159 42.46 23.58 3.35
CA GLY A 159 42.99 24.06 4.62
C GLY A 159 42.77 25.57 4.78
N GLN A 160 42.69 26.01 6.04
CA GLN A 160 42.33 27.38 6.42
C GLN A 160 43.29 28.48 5.89
N LYS A 161 44.49 28.10 5.41
CA LYS A 161 45.49 29.01 4.81
C LYS A 161 45.16 29.49 3.39
N ASP A 162 44.35 28.75 2.64
CA ASP A 162 44.01 29.12 1.24
C ASP A 162 42.94 30.22 1.19
N ILE A 163 42.19 30.40 2.28
CA ILE A 163 41.13 31.41 2.42
C ILE A 163 41.74 32.79 2.70
N ASP A 164 42.77 32.86 3.54
CA ASP A 164 43.43 34.12 3.91
C ASP A 164 44.20 34.75 2.74
N GLN A 165 44.73 33.93 1.82
CA GLN A 165 45.43 34.42 0.63
C GLN A 165 44.47 35.04 -0.41
N ALA A 166 43.22 34.56 -0.45
CA ALA A 166 42.20 35.09 -1.36
C ALA A 166 41.70 36.48 -0.94
N ALA A 167 41.69 36.78 0.37
CA ALA A 167 41.25 38.07 0.90
C ALA A 167 42.23 39.22 0.58
N ASP A 168 43.53 38.94 0.62
CA ASP A 168 44.59 39.94 0.39
C ASP A 168 44.71 40.36 -1.09
N VAL A 169 44.34 39.47 -2.02
CA VAL A 169 44.31 39.75 -3.47
C VAL A 169 43.08 40.57 -3.84
N ALA A 170 41.93 40.28 -3.22
CA ALA A 170 40.69 41.03 -3.43
C ALA A 170 40.79 42.51 -3.00
N LEU A 171 41.53 42.78 -1.92
CA LEU A 171 41.76 44.15 -1.42
C LEU A 171 42.66 44.97 -2.35
N LYS A 172 43.66 44.36 -3.00
CA LYS A 172 44.57 45.06 -3.92
C LYS A 172 43.97 45.35 -5.29
N ALA A 173 42.99 44.56 -5.73
CA ALA A 173 42.29 44.77 -7.00
C ALA A 173 41.34 45.98 -6.96
N ALA A 174 40.87 46.39 -5.78
CA ALA A 174 39.92 47.49 -5.61
C ALA A 174 40.55 48.89 -5.82
N GLU A 175 41.87 49.05 -5.69
CA GLU A 175 42.55 50.35 -5.80
C GLU A 175 43.01 50.69 -7.24
N GLY A 176 42.94 49.73 -8.16
CA GLY A 176 43.39 49.87 -9.56
C GLY A 176 42.32 50.38 -10.53
N GLY A 177 41.72 51.53 -10.25
CA GLY A 177 40.74 52.14 -11.15
C GLY A 177 41.37 52.71 -12.42
N LYS A 178 41.33 51.98 -13.55
CA LYS A 178 41.19 52.52 -14.92
C LYS A 178 41.18 51.42 -15.99
N GLY A 179 40.06 51.34 -16.71
CA GLY A 179 40.05 50.91 -18.12
C GLY A 179 39.52 49.51 -18.39
N LEU A 180 38.20 49.36 -18.48
CA LEU A 180 37.56 48.25 -19.21
C LEU A 180 36.26 48.73 -19.87
N MET A 181 36.39 49.55 -20.92
CA MET A 181 35.39 49.58 -21.99
C MET A 181 35.98 48.82 -23.18
N GLY A 182 35.65 47.54 -23.26
CA GLY A 182 35.76 46.72 -24.46
C GLY A 182 34.49 45.88 -24.55
N PRO A 183 33.83 45.77 -25.71
CA PRO A 183 32.70 44.86 -25.84
C PRO A 183 33.20 43.45 -25.53
N ALA A 184 32.54 42.76 -24.60
CA ALA A 184 32.84 41.37 -24.29
C ALA A 184 32.70 40.57 -25.58
N VAL A 185 33.82 40.12 -26.13
CA VAL A 185 33.87 39.17 -27.24
C VAL A 185 33.28 37.88 -26.70
N VAL A 186 32.02 37.60 -27.04
CA VAL A 186 31.41 36.28 -26.84
C VAL A 186 32.25 35.32 -27.69
N PRO A 187 32.85 34.26 -27.10
CA PRO A 187 33.71 33.37 -27.86
C PRO A 187 32.95 32.75 -29.04
N ALA A 188 33.66 32.54 -30.16
CA ALA A 188 33.17 31.92 -31.39
C ALA A 188 32.84 30.43 -31.19
N GLY A 189 31.87 30.14 -30.33
CA GLY A 189 31.24 28.83 -30.19
C GLY A 189 30.05 28.69 -31.13
N PRO A 190 29.60 27.45 -31.42
CA PRO A 190 28.37 27.23 -32.18
C PRO A 190 27.18 27.89 -31.48
N THR A 191 26.22 28.40 -32.24
CA THR A 191 24.96 28.90 -31.66
C THR A 191 24.19 27.73 -31.01
N PRO A 192 23.35 27.96 -29.99
CA PRO A 192 22.61 26.88 -29.34
C PRO A 192 21.82 25.98 -30.31
N PRO A 193 21.12 26.49 -31.35
CA PRO A 193 20.46 25.64 -32.35
C PRO A 193 21.43 24.82 -33.20
N GLN A 194 22.57 25.39 -33.60
CA GLN A 194 23.61 24.67 -34.34
C GLN A 194 24.21 23.55 -33.49
N ALA A 195 24.50 23.82 -32.21
CA ALA A 195 25.04 22.81 -31.30
C ALA A 195 24.06 21.62 -31.09
N ILE A 196 22.74 21.87 -31.09
CA ILE A 196 21.73 20.80 -31.08
C ILE A 196 21.79 19.98 -32.36
N HIS A 197 21.85 20.63 -33.53
CA HIS A 197 21.90 19.93 -34.81
C HIS A 197 23.17 19.09 -34.96
N ASP A 198 24.32 19.68 -34.64
CA ASP A 198 25.62 19.01 -34.64
C ASP A 198 25.65 17.80 -33.71
N PHE A 199 24.98 17.90 -32.55
CA PHE A 199 24.83 16.78 -31.64
C PHE A 199 23.94 15.68 -32.23
N ARG A 200 22.79 16.04 -32.81
CA ARG A 200 21.86 15.09 -33.45
C ARG A 200 22.55 14.32 -34.59
N ASP A 201 23.30 15.02 -35.44
CA ASP A 201 24.01 14.43 -36.57
C ASP A 201 25.13 13.52 -36.10
N ALA A 202 25.93 13.99 -35.13
CA ALA A 202 26.99 13.17 -34.53
C ALA A 202 26.42 11.91 -33.84
N LEU A 203 25.24 12.03 -33.20
CA LEU A 203 24.56 10.92 -32.56
C LEU A 203 24.11 9.87 -33.60
N GLU A 204 23.40 10.28 -34.66
CA GLU A 204 22.96 9.39 -35.73
C GLU A 204 24.16 8.71 -36.42
N ASP A 205 25.21 9.46 -36.72
CA ASP A 205 26.43 8.92 -37.33
C ASP A 205 27.14 7.91 -36.44
N THR A 206 27.20 8.15 -35.13
CA THR A 206 27.83 7.23 -34.17
C THR A 206 27.02 5.94 -34.04
N LEU A 207 25.69 6.05 -33.92
CA LEU A 207 24.81 4.89 -33.84
C LEU A 207 24.86 4.04 -35.12
N ARG A 208 24.92 4.68 -36.29
CA ARG A 208 25.11 3.99 -37.58
C ARG A 208 26.44 3.26 -37.65
N GLU A 209 27.52 3.89 -37.17
CA GLU A 209 28.85 3.29 -37.21
C GLU A 209 29.04 2.12 -36.24
N LEU A 210 28.34 2.16 -35.11
CA LEU A 210 28.26 1.04 -34.15
C LEU A 210 27.27 -0.06 -34.57
N ASP A 211 26.45 0.20 -35.59
CA ASP A 211 25.28 -0.60 -36.01
C ASP A 211 24.35 -1.01 -34.85
N VAL A 212 24.06 -0.06 -33.95
CA VAL A 212 23.15 -0.27 -32.82
C VAL A 212 21.95 0.66 -32.90
N THR A 213 20.82 0.19 -32.38
CA THR A 213 19.62 1.00 -32.13
C THR A 213 19.61 1.39 -30.65
N LEU A 214 19.61 2.70 -30.38
CA LEU A 214 19.49 3.25 -29.04
C LEU A 214 18.04 3.13 -28.55
N VAL A 215 17.82 2.39 -27.47
CA VAL A 215 16.53 2.24 -26.80
C VAL A 215 16.56 3.03 -25.49
N VAL A 216 15.85 4.15 -25.45
CA VAL A 216 15.77 5.03 -24.26
C VAL A 216 14.49 4.71 -23.50
N LEU A 217 14.64 4.16 -22.29
CA LEU A 217 13.56 3.83 -21.36
C LEU A 217 13.39 4.97 -20.37
N ILE A 218 12.21 5.60 -20.36
CA ILE A 218 11.92 6.80 -19.56
C ILE A 218 10.83 6.46 -18.56
N ASP A 219 11.13 6.60 -17.28
CA ASP A 219 10.23 6.21 -16.19
C ASP A 219 9.98 7.35 -15.18
N ASP A 220 8.95 7.16 -14.35
CA ASP A 220 8.52 8.05 -13.26
C ASP A 220 8.24 9.50 -13.67
N LEU A 221 7.90 9.74 -14.94
CA LEU A 221 7.52 11.07 -15.43
C LEU A 221 6.26 11.59 -14.72
N ASP A 222 5.34 10.70 -14.34
CA ASP A 222 4.13 10.98 -13.60
C ASP A 222 4.37 11.29 -12.10
N ARG A 223 5.61 11.20 -11.61
CA ARG A 223 5.99 11.65 -10.26
C ARG A 223 6.64 13.04 -10.24
N CYS A 224 6.97 13.58 -11.40
CA CYS A 224 7.59 14.89 -11.51
C CYS A 224 6.60 16.02 -11.17
N LEU A 225 7.14 17.13 -10.64
CA LEU A 225 6.38 18.39 -10.63
C LEU A 225 6.04 18.82 -12.07
N PRO A 226 4.90 19.52 -12.31
CA PRO A 226 4.48 19.88 -13.66
C PRO A 226 5.56 20.56 -14.52
N PRO A 227 6.34 21.55 -14.04
CA PRO A 227 7.39 22.16 -14.85
C PRO A 227 8.50 21.19 -15.24
N ALA A 228 8.87 20.27 -14.34
CA ALA A 228 9.91 19.28 -14.60
C ALA A 228 9.45 18.18 -15.58
N ALA A 229 8.18 17.77 -15.49
CA ALA A 229 7.59 16.84 -16.44
C ALA A 229 7.61 17.42 -17.87
N ILE A 230 7.21 18.69 -18.03
CA ILE A 230 7.26 19.38 -19.33
C ILE A 230 8.70 19.56 -19.83
N ALA A 231 9.62 20.00 -18.98
CA ALA A 231 11.03 20.12 -19.36
C ALA A 231 11.62 18.77 -19.83
N THR A 232 11.22 17.66 -19.21
CA THR A 232 11.62 16.32 -19.63
C THR A 232 11.02 15.94 -21.00
N LEU A 233 9.72 16.19 -21.21
CA LEU A 233 9.07 15.95 -22.51
C LEU A 233 9.70 16.81 -23.63
N GLU A 234 10.03 18.06 -23.34
CA GLU A 234 10.74 18.95 -24.27
C GLU A 234 12.16 18.45 -24.56
N ALA A 235 12.86 17.92 -23.55
CA ALA A 235 14.18 17.32 -23.72
C ALA A 235 14.12 16.12 -24.65
N MET A 236 13.14 15.24 -24.46
CA MET A 236 12.94 14.06 -25.30
C MET A 236 12.68 14.46 -26.75
N ARG A 237 11.90 15.51 -27.00
CA ARG A 237 11.59 16.02 -28.35
C ARG A 237 12.83 16.32 -29.19
N LEU A 238 13.97 16.65 -28.56
CA LEU A 238 15.23 16.88 -29.27
C LEU A 238 15.85 15.61 -29.86
N PHE A 239 15.48 14.44 -29.38
CA PHE A 239 16.03 13.14 -29.81
C PHE A 239 14.99 12.23 -30.45
N LEU A 240 13.70 12.49 -30.17
CA LEU A 240 12.61 11.83 -30.86
C LEU A 240 12.77 12.00 -32.37
N PHE A 241 12.50 10.92 -33.09
CA PHE A 241 12.54 10.85 -34.55
C PHE A 241 13.94 10.82 -35.21
N LEU A 242 15.01 10.58 -34.44
CA LEU A 242 16.33 10.27 -34.99
C LEU A 242 16.42 8.80 -35.45
N LYS A 243 17.12 8.54 -36.55
CA LYS A 243 17.31 7.14 -36.99
C LYS A 243 18.09 6.36 -35.94
N LYS A 244 17.86 5.04 -35.92
CA LYS A 244 18.43 4.10 -34.95
C LYS A 244 18.10 4.51 -33.50
N THR A 245 16.93 5.12 -33.25
CA THR A 245 16.44 5.41 -31.89
C THR A 245 15.04 4.86 -31.66
N ALA A 246 14.80 4.36 -30.45
CA ALA A 246 13.49 3.97 -29.96
C ALA A 246 13.30 4.54 -28.56
N PHE A 247 12.20 5.25 -28.31
CA PHE A 247 11.84 5.78 -27.00
C PHE A 247 10.69 4.96 -26.43
N VAL A 248 10.80 4.56 -25.16
CA VAL A 248 9.73 3.91 -24.40
C VAL A 248 9.45 4.74 -23.17
N ILE A 249 8.24 5.29 -23.08
CA ILE A 249 7.89 6.32 -22.09
C ILE A 249 6.80 5.76 -21.18
N ALA A 250 7.13 5.47 -19.92
CA ALA A 250 6.16 5.06 -18.92
C ALA A 250 5.59 6.28 -18.17
N ALA A 251 4.29 6.49 -18.28
CA ALA A 251 3.61 7.58 -17.57
C ALA A 251 2.11 7.29 -17.36
N ASP A 252 1.50 7.97 -16.39
CA ASP A 252 0.04 8.03 -16.27
C ASP A 252 -0.51 9.17 -17.16
N ASP A 253 -1.31 8.80 -18.16
CA ASP A 253 -1.89 9.75 -19.12
C ASP A 253 -2.66 10.88 -18.43
N ALA A 254 -3.37 10.61 -17.32
CA ALA A 254 -4.14 11.61 -16.62
C ALA A 254 -3.22 12.63 -15.93
N VAL A 255 -2.17 12.15 -15.26
CA VAL A 255 -1.22 13.01 -14.53
C VAL A 255 -0.45 13.92 -15.49
N ILE A 256 0.00 13.38 -16.63
CA ILE A 256 0.71 14.18 -17.63
C ILE A 256 -0.20 15.23 -18.26
N ARG A 257 -1.46 14.90 -18.57
CA ARG A 257 -2.42 15.89 -19.09
C ARG A 257 -2.64 17.03 -18.11
N GLU A 258 -2.77 16.74 -16.82
CA GLU A 258 -2.87 17.77 -15.78
C GLU A 258 -1.60 18.62 -15.67
N ALA A 259 -0.41 18.02 -15.82
CA ALA A 259 0.85 18.76 -15.85
C ALA A 259 0.92 19.74 -17.03
N VAL A 260 0.47 19.32 -18.22
CA VAL A 260 0.36 20.18 -19.41
C VAL A 260 -0.64 21.31 -19.17
N ARG A 261 -1.84 21.00 -18.64
CA ARG A 261 -2.84 22.02 -18.28
C ARG A 261 -2.28 23.05 -17.31
N ALA A 262 -1.54 22.59 -16.30
CA ALA A 262 -0.92 23.47 -15.30
C ALA A 262 0.15 24.40 -15.91
N HIS A 263 0.95 23.91 -16.85
CA HIS A 263 2.00 24.68 -17.52
C HIS A 263 1.44 25.81 -18.39
N PHE A 264 0.29 25.60 -19.03
CA PHE A 264 -0.34 26.58 -19.92
C PHE A 264 -1.46 27.41 -19.26
N LYS A 265 -1.55 27.41 -17.92
CA LYS A 265 -2.53 28.22 -17.17
C LYS A 265 -2.44 29.69 -17.58
N GLY A 266 -3.52 30.22 -18.17
CA GLY A 266 -3.62 31.60 -18.65
C GLY A 266 -3.84 31.74 -20.16
N MET A 267 -3.71 30.66 -20.94
CA MET A 267 -4.17 30.60 -22.33
C MET A 267 -5.54 29.90 -22.38
N THR A 268 -6.43 30.28 -23.30
CA THR A 268 -7.65 29.52 -23.59
C THR A 268 -7.27 28.19 -24.22
N LEU A 269 -7.01 27.20 -23.37
CA LEU A 269 -6.66 25.85 -23.77
C LEU A 269 -7.92 25.10 -24.19
N ASN A 270 -7.99 24.72 -25.45
CA ASN A 270 -8.87 23.62 -25.87
C ASN A 270 -8.25 22.29 -25.41
N ASP A 271 -9.09 21.36 -24.96
CA ASP A 271 -8.69 19.97 -24.64
C ASP A 271 -7.94 19.30 -25.81
N ASP A 272 -8.24 19.71 -27.05
CA ASP A 272 -7.56 19.27 -28.26
C ASP A 272 -6.06 19.58 -28.24
N LEU A 273 -5.63 20.70 -27.64
CA LEU A 273 -4.23 21.13 -27.65
C LEU A 273 -3.38 20.28 -26.70
N VAL A 274 -3.97 19.86 -25.57
CA VAL A 274 -3.34 18.96 -24.59
C VAL A 274 -3.18 17.56 -25.19
N THR A 275 -4.22 17.04 -25.83
CA THR A 275 -4.18 15.74 -26.52
C THR A 275 -3.16 15.74 -27.66
N ASN A 276 -3.15 16.79 -28.48
CA ASN A 276 -2.19 16.96 -29.58
C ASN A 276 -0.73 17.08 -29.12
N TYR A 277 -0.46 17.56 -27.91
CA TYR A 277 0.91 17.62 -27.38
C TYR A 277 1.46 16.22 -27.15
N PHE A 278 0.64 15.31 -26.63
CA PHE A 278 1.02 13.93 -26.30
C PHE A 278 1.07 13.03 -27.55
N ASP A 279 0.07 13.13 -28.42
CA ASP A 279 -0.02 12.33 -29.65
C ASP A 279 1.15 12.61 -30.62
N LYS A 280 1.77 13.79 -30.52
CA LYS A 280 2.98 14.14 -31.30
C LYS A 280 4.26 13.52 -30.74
N LEU A 281 4.28 13.13 -29.46
CA LEU A 281 5.45 12.55 -28.80
C LEU A 281 5.38 11.02 -28.80
N ILE A 282 4.19 10.44 -28.68
CA ILE A 282 3.97 8.99 -28.64
C ILE A 282 3.29 8.54 -29.93
N GLN A 283 4.00 7.73 -30.71
CA GLN A 283 3.47 7.18 -31.96
C GLN A 283 2.58 5.95 -31.69
N VAL A 284 2.95 5.14 -30.71
CA VAL A 284 2.23 3.91 -30.38
C VAL A 284 1.92 3.88 -28.88
N PRO A 285 0.66 4.10 -28.48
CA PRO A 285 0.24 3.96 -27.09
C PRO A 285 -0.02 2.48 -26.76
N ILE A 286 0.65 1.98 -25.73
CA ILE A 286 0.49 0.64 -25.16
C ILE A 286 -0.06 0.80 -23.74
N ARG A 287 -1.26 0.31 -23.50
CA ARG A 287 -1.86 0.34 -22.17
C ARG A 287 -1.51 -0.93 -21.40
N VAL A 288 -1.08 -0.77 -20.14
CA VAL A 288 -0.93 -1.90 -19.22
C VAL A 288 -2.33 -2.47 -18.95
N PRO A 289 -2.57 -3.76 -19.24
CA PRO A 289 -3.89 -4.36 -19.06
C PRO A 289 -4.31 -4.32 -17.58
N PRO A 290 -5.59 -4.01 -17.27
CA PRO A 290 -6.11 -4.20 -15.92
C PRO A 290 -6.13 -5.69 -15.58
N LEU A 291 -5.89 -6.03 -14.31
CA LEU A 291 -5.85 -7.41 -13.86
C LEU A 291 -7.25 -7.95 -13.56
N GLY A 292 -7.59 -9.09 -14.16
CA GLY A 292 -8.79 -9.84 -13.82
C GLY A 292 -8.57 -10.74 -12.61
N THR A 293 -9.63 -11.43 -12.19
CA THR A 293 -9.58 -12.29 -11.00
C THR A 293 -8.62 -13.47 -11.15
N GLN A 294 -8.42 -14.00 -12.37
CA GLN A 294 -7.44 -15.06 -12.59
C GLN A 294 -6.01 -14.53 -12.45
N ASP A 295 -5.74 -13.33 -12.97
CA ASP A 295 -4.42 -12.70 -12.89
C ASP A 295 -4.07 -12.33 -11.44
N VAL A 296 -5.00 -11.73 -10.69
CA VAL A 296 -4.83 -11.41 -9.27
C VAL A 296 -4.58 -12.68 -8.45
N ARG A 297 -5.33 -13.76 -8.72
CA ARG A 297 -5.15 -15.04 -8.05
C ARG A 297 -3.78 -15.64 -8.34
N ALA A 298 -3.41 -15.72 -9.62
CA ALA A 298 -2.11 -16.18 -10.05
C ALA A 298 -0.97 -15.38 -9.41
N TYR A 299 -1.11 -14.05 -9.37
CA TYR A 299 -0.15 -13.15 -8.75
C TYR A 299 0.05 -13.44 -7.27
N LEU A 300 -1.03 -13.53 -6.50
CA LEU A 300 -0.98 -13.87 -5.07
C LEU A 300 -0.31 -15.22 -4.83
N MET A 301 -0.69 -16.23 -5.61
CA MET A 301 -0.10 -17.57 -5.50
C MET A 301 1.39 -17.54 -5.82
N MET A 302 1.81 -16.81 -6.86
CA MET A 302 3.22 -16.63 -7.19
C MET A 302 4.00 -15.89 -6.10
N LEU A 303 3.41 -14.85 -5.49
CA LEU A 303 4.03 -14.14 -4.37
C LEU A 303 4.25 -15.06 -3.15
N PHE A 304 3.33 -15.99 -2.88
CA PHE A 304 3.50 -16.97 -1.80
C PHE A 304 4.53 -18.05 -2.16
N VAL A 305 4.51 -18.55 -3.40
CA VAL A 305 5.48 -19.53 -3.90
C VAL A 305 6.90 -18.96 -3.86
N GLU A 306 7.11 -17.73 -4.34
CA GLU A 306 8.43 -17.07 -4.33
C GLU A 306 8.95 -16.81 -2.92
N ASN A 307 8.08 -16.50 -1.96
CA ASN A 307 8.45 -16.28 -0.56
C ASN A 307 8.44 -17.58 0.28
N SER A 308 8.30 -18.74 -0.36
CA SER A 308 8.34 -20.05 0.31
C SER A 308 9.76 -20.61 0.42
N THR A 309 9.90 -21.80 1.03
CA THR A 309 11.19 -22.52 1.13
C THR A 309 11.48 -23.39 -0.09
N LEU A 310 10.70 -23.29 -1.17
CA LEU A 310 10.90 -24.08 -2.39
C LEU A 310 12.18 -23.66 -3.12
N PRO A 311 12.89 -24.60 -3.77
CA PRO A 311 14.02 -24.28 -4.64
C PRO A 311 13.61 -23.37 -5.80
N GLN A 312 14.53 -22.50 -6.23
CA GLN A 312 14.27 -21.55 -7.32
C GLN A 312 13.86 -22.23 -8.63
N THR A 313 14.40 -23.41 -8.92
CA THR A 313 14.05 -24.21 -10.10
C THR A 313 12.59 -24.64 -10.10
N GLU A 314 12.02 -25.01 -8.94
CA GLU A 314 10.59 -25.32 -8.82
C GLU A 314 9.75 -24.03 -8.93
N ASN A 315 10.20 -22.91 -8.35
CA ASN A 315 9.51 -21.62 -8.50
C ASN A 315 9.40 -21.20 -9.97
N ASP A 316 10.47 -21.35 -10.75
CA ASP A 316 10.48 -21.03 -12.19
C ASP A 316 9.59 -21.96 -13.01
N LYS A 317 9.53 -23.24 -12.65
CA LYS A 317 8.61 -24.21 -13.25
C LYS A 317 7.15 -23.82 -13.00
N VAL A 318 6.79 -23.51 -11.75
CA VAL A 318 5.43 -23.07 -11.38
C VAL A 318 5.07 -21.78 -12.10
N ARG A 319 5.99 -20.81 -12.14
CA ARG A 319 5.80 -19.54 -12.86
C ARG A 319 5.47 -19.77 -14.33
N THR A 320 6.26 -20.61 -15.01
CA THR A 320 6.07 -20.91 -16.43
C THR A 320 4.71 -21.57 -16.68
N ALA A 321 4.33 -22.56 -15.86
CA ALA A 321 3.03 -23.22 -15.96
C ALA A 321 1.86 -22.25 -15.71
N ILE A 322 1.99 -21.32 -14.77
CA ILE A 322 0.99 -20.28 -14.51
C ILE A 322 0.88 -19.32 -15.69
N SER A 323 2.00 -18.83 -16.23
CA SER A 323 2.00 -17.93 -17.40
C SER A 323 1.31 -18.57 -18.61
N GLU A 324 1.63 -19.84 -18.90
CA GLU A 324 0.96 -20.60 -19.98
C GLU A 324 -0.54 -20.73 -19.71
N ARG A 325 -0.93 -21.09 -18.49
CA ARG A 325 -2.34 -21.24 -18.10
C ARG A 325 -3.12 -19.93 -18.17
N LEU A 326 -2.51 -18.81 -17.81
CA LEU A 326 -3.11 -17.48 -17.93
C LEU A 326 -3.42 -17.13 -19.39
N GLY A 327 -2.52 -17.49 -20.32
CA GLY A 327 -2.73 -17.33 -21.76
C GLY A 327 -3.92 -18.13 -22.32
N GLU A 328 -4.41 -19.13 -21.61
CA GLU A 328 -5.55 -19.96 -22.01
C GLU A 328 -6.84 -19.63 -21.26
N THR A 329 -6.85 -18.63 -20.37
CA THR A 329 -8.02 -18.33 -19.52
C THR A 329 -9.29 -17.98 -20.29
N TRP A 330 -9.14 -17.43 -21.51
CA TRP A 330 -10.24 -17.17 -22.43
C TRP A 330 -11.01 -18.44 -22.87
N THR A 331 -10.39 -19.62 -22.75
CA THR A 331 -11.03 -20.92 -23.04
C THR A 331 -11.84 -21.48 -21.84
N GLY A 332 -11.90 -20.75 -20.72
CA GLY A 332 -12.55 -21.20 -19.49
C GLY A 332 -11.61 -21.93 -18.52
N LYS A 333 -10.34 -22.12 -18.89
CA LYS A 333 -9.30 -22.61 -17.98
C LYS A 333 -9.03 -21.59 -16.86
N ARG A 334 -8.77 -22.10 -15.66
CA ARG A 334 -8.55 -21.28 -14.45
C ARG A 334 -7.18 -21.56 -13.85
N VAL A 335 -6.63 -20.57 -13.17
CA VAL A 335 -5.44 -20.69 -12.32
C VAL A 335 -5.94 -20.77 -10.88
N ASP A 336 -6.41 -21.93 -10.45
CA ASP A 336 -6.92 -22.14 -9.08
C ASP A 336 -5.91 -22.85 -8.18
N ARG A 337 -6.26 -22.98 -6.90
CA ARG A 337 -5.42 -23.67 -5.92
C ARG A 337 -5.07 -25.10 -6.35
N ALA A 338 -6.02 -25.81 -6.97
CA ALA A 338 -5.80 -27.20 -7.40
C ALA A 338 -4.77 -27.29 -8.52
N PHE A 339 -4.87 -26.39 -9.51
CA PHE A 339 -3.89 -26.28 -10.58
C PHE A 339 -2.50 -25.95 -10.04
N VAL A 340 -2.35 -24.90 -9.22
CA VAL A 340 -1.02 -24.51 -8.72
C VAL A 340 -0.41 -25.58 -7.82
N ALA A 341 -1.21 -26.20 -6.94
CA ALA A 341 -0.73 -27.31 -6.10
C ALA A 341 -0.24 -28.50 -6.94
N SER A 342 -0.85 -28.79 -8.09
CA SER A 342 -0.40 -29.85 -9.00
C SER A 342 0.98 -29.59 -9.62
N GLN A 343 1.44 -28.35 -9.63
CA GLN A 343 2.74 -27.97 -10.18
C GLN A 343 3.87 -28.02 -9.13
N ILE A 344 3.54 -28.17 -7.84
CA ILE A 344 4.48 -28.09 -6.73
C ILE A 344 4.79 -29.48 -6.17
N SER A 345 6.06 -29.89 -6.25
CA SER A 345 6.54 -31.15 -5.69
C SER A 345 6.84 -30.98 -4.19
N GLY A 346 5.84 -31.15 -3.31
CA GLY A 346 6.03 -31.11 -1.85
C GLY A 346 5.68 -29.79 -1.18
N ALA A 347 4.47 -29.28 -1.42
CA ALA A 347 3.98 -28.08 -0.76
C ALA A 347 3.91 -28.28 0.77
N THR A 348 4.50 -27.35 1.53
CA THR A 348 4.39 -27.35 2.99
C THR A 348 2.94 -27.05 3.42
N PRO A 349 2.53 -27.43 4.65
CA PRO A 349 1.20 -27.05 5.17
C PRO A 349 0.98 -25.53 5.19
N ILE A 350 2.04 -24.76 5.46
CA ILE A 350 2.02 -23.29 5.46
C ILE A 350 1.74 -22.77 4.05
N LEU A 351 2.51 -23.22 3.05
CA LEU A 351 2.31 -22.80 1.66
C LEU A 351 0.90 -23.20 1.17
N SER A 352 0.44 -24.39 1.52
CA SER A 352 -0.91 -24.85 1.16
C SER A 352 -2.00 -23.93 1.72
N ALA A 353 -1.89 -23.53 2.99
CA ALA A 353 -2.83 -22.58 3.60
C ALA A 353 -2.77 -21.19 2.96
N GLN A 354 -1.58 -20.73 2.54
CA GLN A 354 -1.41 -19.48 1.81
C GLN A 354 -2.02 -19.52 0.41
N LEU A 355 -1.90 -20.64 -0.30
CA LEU A 355 -2.57 -20.83 -1.60
C LEU A 355 -4.10 -20.84 -1.44
N ASP A 356 -4.63 -21.46 -0.38
CA ASP A 356 -6.05 -21.39 -0.04
C ASP A 356 -6.50 -19.96 0.30
N LEU A 357 -5.68 -19.21 1.04
CA LEU A 357 -5.93 -17.79 1.31
C LEU A 357 -5.98 -16.97 0.01
N ALA A 358 -4.98 -17.14 -0.87
CA ALA A 358 -4.92 -16.47 -2.18
C ALA A 358 -6.18 -16.70 -3.01
N ASP A 359 -6.64 -17.96 -3.10
CA ASP A 359 -7.82 -18.33 -3.86
C ASP A 359 -9.10 -17.64 -3.35
N ARG A 360 -9.22 -17.50 -2.03
CA ARG A 360 -10.36 -16.86 -1.35
C ARG A 360 -10.40 -15.35 -1.51
N ILE A 361 -9.26 -14.68 -1.38
CA ILE A 361 -9.22 -13.20 -1.36
C ILE A 361 -9.04 -12.58 -2.76
N ALA A 362 -8.63 -13.35 -3.76
CA ALA A 362 -8.41 -12.82 -5.11
C ALA A 362 -9.64 -12.11 -5.71
N PRO A 363 -10.89 -12.64 -5.61
CA PRO A 363 -12.07 -11.96 -6.14
C PRO A 363 -12.26 -10.56 -5.56
N ILE A 364 -12.25 -10.43 -4.22
CA ILE A 364 -12.50 -9.14 -3.56
C ILE A 364 -11.35 -8.13 -3.77
N LEU A 365 -10.11 -8.60 -3.92
CA LEU A 365 -8.97 -7.75 -4.28
C LEU A 365 -9.07 -7.23 -5.72
N THR A 366 -9.82 -7.93 -6.58
CA THR A 366 -10.06 -7.53 -7.97
C THR A 366 -11.20 -6.51 -8.06
N THR A 367 -12.34 -6.78 -7.40
CA THR A 367 -13.59 -6.00 -7.49
C THR A 367 -13.57 -4.73 -6.63
N SER A 368 -12.86 -4.74 -5.49
CA SER A 368 -12.80 -3.58 -4.59
C SER A 368 -12.18 -2.36 -5.28
N SER A 369 -12.90 -1.25 -5.34
CA SER A 369 -12.43 0.00 -5.98
C SER A 369 -11.16 0.58 -5.37
N LYS A 370 -10.87 0.30 -4.08
CA LYS A 370 -9.65 0.77 -3.40
C LYS A 370 -8.40 -0.06 -3.72
N ILE A 371 -8.56 -1.20 -4.40
CA ILE A 371 -7.45 -2.08 -4.78
C ILE A 371 -7.45 -2.30 -6.30
N ALA A 372 -8.60 -2.65 -6.87
CA ALA A 372 -8.83 -2.81 -8.31
C ALA A 372 -7.77 -3.67 -9.00
N GLY A 373 -7.37 -4.77 -8.34
CA GLY A 373 -6.33 -5.67 -8.83
C GLY A 373 -4.93 -5.05 -8.89
N ASN A 374 -4.67 -3.88 -8.30
CA ASN A 374 -3.38 -3.21 -8.38
C ASN A 374 -2.26 -4.01 -7.68
N PRO A 375 -1.22 -4.47 -8.41
CA PRO A 375 -0.15 -5.31 -7.86
C PRO A 375 0.57 -4.71 -6.65
N ARG A 376 0.83 -3.40 -6.69
CA ARG A 376 1.48 -2.67 -5.59
C ARG A 376 0.59 -2.68 -4.34
N LEU A 377 -0.71 -2.42 -4.49
CA LEU A 377 -1.64 -2.41 -3.36
C LEU A 377 -1.84 -3.82 -2.79
N ILE A 378 -1.83 -4.85 -3.64
CA ILE A 378 -1.84 -6.26 -3.22
C ILE A 378 -0.60 -6.59 -2.39
N LYS A 379 0.61 -6.25 -2.86
CA LYS A 379 1.85 -6.44 -2.09
C LYS A 379 1.83 -5.70 -0.76
N ARG A 380 1.33 -4.45 -0.75
CA ARG A 380 1.16 -3.67 0.49
C ARG A 380 0.19 -4.35 1.46
N PHE A 381 -0.94 -4.85 0.99
CA PHE A 381 -1.88 -5.61 1.81
C PHE A 381 -1.22 -6.85 2.43
N LEU A 382 -0.50 -7.64 1.64
CA LEU A 382 0.20 -8.82 2.14
C LEU A 382 1.31 -8.45 3.13
N ASN A 383 2.05 -7.37 2.89
CA ASN A 383 3.04 -6.84 3.84
C ASN A 383 2.40 -6.43 5.17
N THR A 384 1.26 -5.74 5.13
CA THR A 384 0.50 -5.41 6.35
C THR A 384 0.10 -6.69 7.11
N LEU A 385 -0.44 -7.70 6.41
CA LEU A 385 -0.78 -8.99 7.02
C LEU A 385 0.45 -9.66 7.67
N SER A 386 1.57 -9.69 6.97
CA SER A 386 2.82 -10.28 7.47
C SER A 386 3.35 -9.53 8.70
N ILE A 387 3.30 -8.20 8.72
CA ILE A 387 3.69 -7.36 9.87
C ILE A 387 2.78 -7.68 11.07
N ARG A 388 1.47 -7.68 10.87
CA ARG A 388 0.47 -7.97 11.92
C ARG A 388 0.63 -9.37 12.50
N MET A 389 0.88 -10.38 11.66
CA MET A 389 1.21 -11.74 12.12
C MET A 389 2.53 -11.82 12.89
N SER A 390 3.52 -11.02 12.50
CA SER A 390 4.80 -10.95 13.21
C SER A 390 4.65 -10.28 14.58
N MET A 391 3.84 -9.23 14.67
CA MET A 391 3.46 -8.59 15.93
C MET A 391 2.73 -9.57 16.87
N ALA A 392 1.75 -10.33 16.33
CA ALA A 392 1.03 -11.34 17.09
C ALA A 392 1.99 -12.36 17.73
N ARG A 393 2.94 -12.89 16.94
CA ARG A 393 3.95 -13.85 17.42
C ARG A 393 4.87 -13.23 18.47
N ALA A 394 5.36 -12.01 18.25
CA ALA A 394 6.23 -11.31 19.19
C ALA A 394 5.54 -11.05 20.55
N GLN A 395 4.25 -10.72 20.52
CA GLN A 395 3.43 -10.45 21.70
C GLN A 395 2.77 -11.72 22.27
N LYS A 396 3.05 -12.90 21.69
CA LYS A 396 2.46 -14.21 22.06
C LYS A 396 0.92 -14.21 22.05
N VAL A 397 0.34 -13.42 21.15
CA VAL A 397 -1.11 -13.36 20.92
C VAL A 397 -1.47 -14.37 19.84
N SER A 398 -2.44 -15.25 20.14
CA SER A 398 -2.97 -16.19 19.15
C SER A 398 -3.91 -15.44 18.19
N VAL A 399 -3.63 -15.53 16.90
CA VAL A 399 -4.40 -14.85 15.84
C VAL A 399 -4.56 -15.82 14.67
N ASP A 400 -5.80 -15.99 14.21
CA ASP A 400 -6.08 -16.71 12.96
C ASP A 400 -5.73 -15.82 11.76
N GLU A 401 -4.84 -16.30 10.90
CA GLU A 401 -4.33 -15.54 9.75
C GLU A 401 -5.43 -15.21 8.73
N THR A 402 -6.42 -16.11 8.55
CA THR A 402 -7.51 -15.91 7.60
C THR A 402 -8.51 -14.89 8.11
N ALA A 403 -8.85 -14.94 9.41
CA ALA A 403 -9.69 -13.95 10.06
C ALA A 403 -9.02 -12.56 10.07
N LEU A 404 -7.70 -12.50 10.33
CA LEU A 404 -6.93 -11.27 10.24
C LEU A 404 -6.91 -10.71 8.81
N ALA A 405 -6.68 -11.54 7.79
CA ALA A 405 -6.73 -11.10 6.40
C ALA A 405 -8.11 -10.55 6.03
N LYS A 406 -9.20 -11.21 6.45
CA LYS A 406 -10.58 -10.73 6.25
C LYS A 406 -10.80 -9.39 6.96
N MET A 407 -10.30 -9.22 8.19
CA MET A 407 -10.41 -7.95 8.92
C MET A 407 -9.60 -6.82 8.26
N LEU A 408 -8.37 -7.08 7.81
CA LEU A 408 -7.54 -6.09 7.12
C LEU A 408 -8.14 -5.67 5.77
N LEU A 409 -8.85 -6.56 5.08
CA LEU A 409 -9.61 -6.22 3.88
C LEU A 409 -10.73 -5.20 4.21
N PHE A 410 -11.46 -5.40 5.30
CA PHE A 410 -12.48 -4.45 5.74
C PHE A 410 -11.85 -3.11 6.14
N GLU A 411 -10.80 -3.13 6.95
CA GLU A 411 -10.07 -1.93 7.37
C GLU A 411 -9.66 -1.08 6.17
N ARG A 412 -9.13 -1.73 5.12
CA ARG A 412 -8.69 -1.05 3.92
C ARG A 412 -9.86 -0.58 3.06
N CYS A 413 -10.81 -1.46 2.75
CA CYS A 413 -11.78 -1.26 1.67
C CYS A 413 -13.17 -0.84 2.14
N GLY A 414 -13.53 -1.14 3.38
CA GLY A 414 -14.82 -0.79 3.98
C GLY A 414 -14.96 0.69 4.32
N SER A 415 -16.14 1.05 4.84
CA SER A 415 -16.40 2.36 5.45
C SER A 415 -15.70 2.43 6.81
N GLU A 416 -15.07 3.56 7.10
CA GLU A 416 -14.41 3.82 8.38
C GLU A 416 -15.40 3.72 9.55
N LYS A 417 -16.63 4.19 9.37
CA LYS A 417 -17.70 4.13 10.38
C LYS A 417 -18.14 2.70 10.64
N ALA A 418 -18.42 1.92 9.59
CA ALA A 418 -18.78 0.52 9.73
C ALA A 418 -17.65 -0.31 10.37
N TYR A 419 -16.40 0.00 10.04
CA TYR A 419 -15.24 -0.64 10.69
C TYR A 419 -15.16 -0.27 12.18
N ALA A 420 -15.36 1.00 12.54
CA ALA A 420 -15.38 1.44 13.94
C ALA A 420 -16.51 0.77 14.73
N GLU A 421 -17.70 0.61 14.16
CA GLU A 421 -18.82 -0.12 14.77
C GLU A 421 -18.48 -1.60 15.00
N LEU A 422 -17.81 -2.25 14.05
CA LEU A 422 -17.33 -3.62 14.21
C LEU A 422 -16.31 -3.74 15.35
N LEU A 423 -15.35 -2.81 15.42
CA LEU A 423 -14.36 -2.78 16.50
C LEU A 423 -15.01 -2.54 17.87
N ALA A 424 -15.99 -1.64 17.94
CA ALA A 424 -16.75 -1.38 19.15
C ALA A 424 -17.48 -2.64 19.62
N ALA A 425 -18.20 -3.32 18.73
CA ALA A 425 -18.92 -4.56 19.04
C ALA A 425 -17.98 -5.68 19.55
N ILE A 426 -16.78 -5.80 18.98
CA ILE A 426 -15.77 -6.77 19.44
C ILE A 426 -15.25 -6.42 20.85
N ASN A 427 -14.97 -5.15 21.10
CA ASN A 427 -14.42 -4.68 22.38
C ASN A 427 -15.46 -4.69 23.52
N GLU A 428 -16.73 -4.40 23.21
CA GLU A 428 -17.83 -4.41 24.18
C GLU A 428 -18.27 -5.85 24.52
N SER A 429 -18.14 -6.78 23.58
CA SER A 429 -18.43 -8.20 23.81
C SER A 429 -17.54 -8.80 24.90
N SER A 430 -18.13 -9.55 25.84
CA SER A 430 -17.37 -10.27 26.87
C SER A 430 -16.36 -11.24 26.30
N ASP A 431 -16.73 -11.89 25.21
CA ASP A 431 -16.00 -13.01 24.62
C ASP A 431 -15.28 -12.61 23.32
N GLY A 432 -15.29 -11.31 22.97
CA GLY A 432 -14.63 -10.79 21.76
C GLY A 432 -15.29 -11.16 20.44
N LYS A 433 -16.58 -11.54 20.44
CA LYS A 433 -17.29 -12.10 19.29
C LYS A 433 -18.30 -11.10 18.71
N PRO A 434 -18.22 -10.73 17.41
CA PRO A 434 -19.20 -9.84 16.78
C PRO A 434 -20.46 -10.61 16.33
N VAL A 435 -21.24 -11.12 17.27
CA VAL A 435 -22.39 -12.01 17.00
C VAL A 435 -23.46 -11.37 16.10
N PHE A 436 -23.55 -10.03 16.07
CA PHE A 436 -24.47 -9.30 15.20
C PHE A 436 -24.25 -9.55 13.70
N LEU A 437 -23.06 -10.00 13.30
CA LEU A 437 -22.76 -10.36 11.91
C LEU A 437 -23.38 -11.68 11.46
N ALA A 438 -23.75 -12.58 12.39
CA ALA A 438 -24.24 -13.92 12.09
C ALA A 438 -25.36 -13.97 11.03
N PRO A 439 -26.48 -13.20 11.16
CA PRO A 439 -27.55 -13.23 10.16
C PRO A 439 -27.10 -12.75 8.79
N TRP A 440 -26.16 -11.81 8.73
CA TRP A 440 -25.63 -11.28 7.46
C TRP A 440 -24.68 -12.27 6.79
N GLU A 441 -23.76 -12.87 7.55
CA GLU A 441 -22.81 -13.88 7.04
C GLU A 441 -23.52 -15.19 6.63
N GLU A 442 -24.61 -15.56 7.30
CA GLU A 442 -25.42 -16.71 6.88
C GLU A 442 -26.15 -16.45 5.56
N ALA A 443 -26.79 -15.28 5.42
CA ALA A 443 -27.50 -14.90 4.20
C ALA A 443 -26.54 -14.79 3.00
N ALA A 444 -25.39 -14.12 3.19
CA ALA A 444 -24.38 -13.97 2.14
C ALA A 444 -23.83 -15.32 1.64
N ARG A 445 -23.58 -16.29 2.54
CA ARG A 445 -23.12 -17.63 2.16
C ARG A 445 -24.16 -18.45 1.40
N LYS A 446 -25.45 -18.27 1.72
CA LYS A 446 -26.56 -18.94 1.03
C LYS A 446 -26.91 -18.27 -0.30
N ASN A 447 -26.19 -17.21 -0.68
CA ASN A 447 -26.52 -16.34 -1.82
C ASN A 447 -27.99 -15.86 -1.77
N ALA A 448 -28.48 -15.66 -0.54
CA ALA A 448 -29.84 -15.20 -0.24
C ALA A 448 -29.85 -13.68 -0.06
N GLU A 449 -31.04 -13.08 -0.06
CA GLU A 449 -31.18 -11.66 0.22
C GLU A 449 -30.66 -11.35 1.63
N ILE A 450 -29.59 -10.57 1.72
CA ILE A 450 -29.01 -10.17 3.00
C ILE A 450 -30.02 -9.26 3.70
N PRO A 451 -30.37 -9.53 4.98
CA PRO A 451 -31.23 -8.65 5.77
C PRO A 451 -30.77 -7.20 5.64
N LYS A 452 -31.71 -6.28 5.40
CA LYS A 452 -31.46 -4.90 4.94
C LYS A 452 -30.24 -4.27 5.65
N LEU A 453 -29.12 -4.17 4.92
CA LEU A 453 -27.93 -3.45 5.36
C LEU A 453 -28.29 -1.96 5.42
N GLU A 454 -28.06 -1.33 6.55
CA GLU A 454 -28.37 0.09 6.77
C GLU A 454 -27.10 0.95 6.75
N GLY A 455 -27.25 2.22 6.34
CA GLY A 455 -26.17 3.21 6.40
C GLY A 455 -24.87 2.76 5.73
N ASP A 456 -23.77 2.90 6.48
CA ASP A 456 -22.39 2.64 6.05
C ASP A 456 -22.08 1.15 5.75
N TRP A 457 -22.97 0.23 6.14
CA TRP A 457 -22.83 -1.20 5.82
C TRP A 457 -23.39 -1.55 4.43
N ASN A 458 -24.21 -0.69 3.83
CA ASN A 458 -24.81 -0.97 2.53
C ASN A 458 -23.86 -0.63 1.37
N SER A 459 -22.87 -1.47 1.15
CA SER A 459 -21.97 -1.38 -0.01
C SER A 459 -21.79 -2.74 -0.68
N GLU A 460 -21.45 -2.72 -1.98
CA GLU A 460 -21.12 -3.92 -2.74
C GLU A 460 -19.95 -4.68 -2.11
N PHE A 461 -18.91 -3.96 -1.69
CA PHE A 461 -17.77 -4.51 -0.96
C PHE A 461 -18.20 -5.28 0.30
N VAL A 462 -19.09 -4.74 1.12
CA VAL A 462 -19.53 -5.41 2.36
C VAL A 462 -20.27 -6.72 2.04
N ARG A 463 -21.08 -6.75 0.97
CA ARG A 463 -21.79 -7.97 0.56
C ARG A 463 -20.83 -9.09 0.14
N GLU A 464 -19.82 -8.75 -0.66
CA GLU A 464 -18.76 -9.70 -1.03
C GLU A 464 -17.92 -10.12 0.18
N TRP A 465 -17.59 -9.18 1.05
CA TRP A 465 -16.80 -9.43 2.27
C TRP A 465 -17.51 -10.37 3.25
N LEU A 466 -18.83 -10.22 3.43
CA LEU A 466 -19.65 -11.11 4.26
C LEU A 466 -19.67 -12.55 3.74
N ALA A 467 -19.54 -12.74 2.42
CA ALA A 467 -19.49 -14.07 1.80
C ALA A 467 -18.12 -14.76 2.01
N LEU A 468 -17.06 -14.03 2.36
CA LEU A 468 -15.73 -14.58 2.59
C LEU A 468 -15.68 -15.49 3.82
N GLN A 469 -14.91 -16.57 3.70
CA GLN A 469 -14.57 -17.46 4.80
C GLN A 469 -13.31 -16.98 5.55
N PRO A 470 -13.21 -17.18 6.87
CA PRO A 470 -14.24 -17.75 7.75
C PRO A 470 -15.32 -16.72 8.13
N PRO A 471 -16.51 -17.16 8.56
CA PRO A 471 -17.45 -16.31 9.28
C PRO A 471 -16.80 -15.78 10.55
N LEU A 472 -17.00 -14.52 10.84
CA LEU A 472 -16.40 -13.82 11.97
C LEU A 472 -17.29 -13.86 13.22
N ALA A 473 -18.61 -14.06 13.07
CA ALA A 473 -19.57 -13.92 14.16
C ALA A 473 -19.27 -14.80 15.39
N ASP A 474 -18.73 -16.00 15.19
CA ASP A 474 -18.48 -16.97 16.27
C ASP A 474 -17.02 -16.97 16.77
N LEU A 475 -16.13 -16.21 16.12
CA LEU A 475 -14.71 -16.17 16.42
C LEU A 475 -14.38 -15.11 17.47
N ASN A 476 -13.49 -15.45 18.42
CA ASN A 476 -12.93 -14.43 19.31
C ASN A 476 -11.88 -13.61 18.53
N LEU A 477 -12.21 -12.35 18.25
CA LEU A 477 -11.37 -11.44 17.47
C LEU A 477 -10.55 -10.47 18.32
N GLN A 478 -10.52 -10.61 19.64
CA GLN A 478 -9.72 -9.73 20.50
C GLN A 478 -8.24 -9.72 20.11
N GLY A 479 -7.67 -10.88 19.78
CA GLY A 479 -6.29 -10.98 19.30
C GLY A 479 -6.08 -10.27 17.96
N VAL A 480 -7.04 -10.40 17.04
CA VAL A 480 -7.02 -9.73 15.73
C VAL A 480 -7.06 -8.20 15.92
N VAL A 481 -8.01 -7.70 16.70
CA VAL A 481 -8.15 -6.27 17.01
C VAL A 481 -6.92 -5.72 17.75
N TYR A 482 -6.34 -6.53 18.65
CA TYR A 482 -5.14 -6.15 19.39
C TYR A 482 -3.93 -5.90 18.49
N VAL A 483 -3.75 -6.69 17.42
CA VAL A 483 -2.62 -6.47 16.50
C VAL A 483 -2.90 -5.43 15.42
N SER A 484 -4.17 -5.17 15.10
CA SER A 484 -4.60 -4.13 14.14
C SER A 484 -4.53 -2.68 14.67
N ARG A 485 -3.82 -2.44 15.78
CA ARG A 485 -3.63 -1.11 16.40
C ARG A 485 -2.80 -0.16 15.52
N GLU A 486 -3.43 0.54 14.59
CA GLU A 486 -2.78 1.64 13.85
C GLU A 486 -3.37 3.02 14.21
N HIS A 487 -4.66 3.11 14.54
CA HIS A 487 -5.36 4.40 14.65
C HIS A 487 -6.27 4.60 15.87
N THR A 488 -6.41 3.64 16.78
CA THR A 488 -7.30 3.81 17.95
C THR A 488 -6.77 3.11 19.20
N PRO A 489 -6.65 3.80 20.35
CA PRO A 489 -6.33 3.15 21.62
C PRO A 489 -7.45 2.17 21.98
N ILE A 490 -7.10 0.93 22.32
CA ILE A 490 -8.05 0.00 22.94
C ILE A 490 -8.29 0.51 24.35
N ILE A 491 -9.41 1.18 24.57
CA ILE A 491 -9.92 1.42 25.92
C ILE A 491 -10.87 0.28 26.18
N THR A 492 -10.36 -0.83 26.71
CA THR A 492 -11.24 -1.88 27.22
C THR A 492 -12.04 -1.32 28.39
N ALA A 493 -13.22 -1.88 28.66
CA ALA A 493 -13.92 -1.57 29.90
C ALA A 493 -13.06 -1.86 31.14
N ALA A 494 -12.08 -2.77 31.04
CA ALA A 494 -11.11 -3.07 32.10
C ALA A 494 -10.07 -1.95 32.31
N ASP A 495 -9.69 -1.20 31.27
CA ASP A 495 -8.78 -0.04 31.40
C ASP A 495 -9.43 1.17 32.10
N ARG A 496 -10.76 1.13 32.26
CA ARG A 496 -11.55 2.11 33.03
C ARG A 496 -11.72 1.70 34.50
N LEU A 497 -11.26 0.52 34.88
CA LEU A 497 -11.23 0.08 36.27
C LEU A 497 -9.89 0.45 36.90
N SER A 498 -9.92 0.86 38.15
CA SER A 498 -8.72 0.92 38.99
C SER A 498 -8.12 -0.50 39.16
N SER A 499 -6.86 -0.60 39.58
CA SER A 499 -6.26 -1.92 39.92
C SER A 499 -7.11 -2.67 40.94
N GLU A 500 -7.69 -1.96 41.91
CA GLU A 500 -8.62 -2.50 42.90
C GLU A 500 -9.93 -2.97 42.25
N GLY A 501 -10.50 -2.18 41.33
CA GLY A 501 -11.71 -2.54 40.58
C GLY A 501 -11.53 -3.78 39.70
N ALA A 502 -10.36 -3.93 39.06
CA ALA A 502 -10.03 -5.10 38.24
C ALA A 502 -9.87 -6.38 39.08
N GLU A 503 -9.16 -6.31 40.21
CA GLU A 503 -9.03 -7.42 41.15
C GLU A 503 -10.39 -7.84 41.72
N LEU A 504 -11.24 -6.87 42.03
CA LEU A 504 -12.60 -7.13 42.51
C LEU A 504 -13.47 -7.78 41.43
N LEU A 505 -13.40 -7.34 40.18
CA LEU A 505 -14.11 -8.00 39.07
C LEU A 505 -13.70 -9.47 38.96
N GLU A 506 -12.40 -9.77 39.00
CA GLU A 506 -11.89 -11.14 38.95
C GLU A 506 -12.36 -11.97 40.15
N ALA A 507 -12.32 -11.39 41.35
CA ALA A 507 -12.81 -12.02 42.57
C ALA A 507 -14.30 -12.35 42.48
N VAL A 508 -15.11 -11.41 41.97
CA VAL A 508 -16.57 -11.58 41.83
C VAL A 508 -16.91 -12.67 40.81
N VAL A 509 -16.18 -12.75 39.69
CA VAL A 509 -16.35 -13.81 38.68
C VAL A 509 -16.04 -15.19 39.23
N LYS A 510 -15.12 -15.29 40.20
CA LYS A 510 -14.70 -16.55 40.83
C LYS A 510 -15.55 -16.95 42.05
N LEU A 511 -16.56 -16.15 42.42
CA LEU A 511 -17.41 -16.46 43.58
C LEU A 511 -18.23 -17.73 43.34
N ASN A 512 -18.19 -18.62 44.33
CA ASN A 512 -19.03 -19.81 44.42
C ASN A 512 -20.08 -19.70 45.55
N ALA A 513 -20.13 -18.56 46.24
CA ALA A 513 -21.10 -18.20 47.27
C ALA A 513 -21.17 -16.67 47.39
N GLU A 514 -22.26 -16.15 47.97
CA GLU A 514 -22.38 -14.71 48.29
C GLU A 514 -21.33 -14.32 49.34
N SER A 515 -20.63 -13.22 49.11
CA SER A 515 -19.51 -12.80 49.96
C SER A 515 -19.67 -11.37 50.45
N ALA A 516 -19.98 -11.21 51.74
CA ALA A 516 -20.08 -9.89 52.38
C ALA A 516 -18.74 -9.13 52.38
N ALA A 517 -17.61 -9.85 52.44
CA ALA A 517 -16.28 -9.25 52.36
C ALA A 517 -16.03 -8.60 50.99
N VAL A 518 -16.39 -9.30 49.89
CA VAL A 518 -16.28 -8.75 48.53
C VAL A 518 -17.31 -7.64 48.32
N GLY A 519 -18.55 -7.81 48.81
CA GLY A 519 -19.59 -6.78 48.75
C GLY A 519 -19.20 -5.47 49.44
N THR A 520 -18.49 -5.53 50.56
CA THR A 520 -18.01 -4.33 51.28
C THR A 520 -16.95 -3.58 50.47
N LYS A 521 -16.03 -4.30 49.83
CA LYS A 521 -15.01 -3.71 48.94
C LYS A 521 -15.62 -3.13 47.67
N LEU A 522 -16.61 -3.80 47.08
CA LEU A 522 -17.35 -3.27 45.93
C LEU A 522 -18.04 -1.95 46.28
N LYS A 523 -18.64 -1.83 47.47
CA LYS A 523 -19.29 -0.59 47.92
C LYS A 523 -18.31 0.60 48.05
N ALA A 524 -17.02 0.34 48.23
CA ALA A 524 -16.00 1.38 48.32
C ALA A 524 -15.54 1.92 46.95
N LEU A 525 -15.88 1.24 45.85
CA LEU A 525 -15.52 1.68 44.51
C LEU A 525 -16.38 2.87 44.03
N PRO A 526 -15.85 3.72 43.12
CA PRO A 526 -16.64 4.75 42.45
C PRO A 526 -17.83 4.15 41.68
N ALA A 527 -18.94 4.90 41.62
CA ALA A 527 -20.17 4.47 40.93
C ALA A 527 -19.94 4.10 39.44
N GLN A 528 -18.99 4.77 38.77
CA GLN A 528 -18.61 4.47 37.39
C GLN A 528 -17.97 3.07 37.26
N GLU A 529 -17.06 2.70 38.15
CA GLU A 529 -16.42 1.37 38.17
C GLU A 529 -17.42 0.27 38.52
N LEU A 530 -18.33 0.54 39.47
CA LEU A 530 -19.41 -0.37 39.83
C LEU A 530 -20.37 -0.64 38.68
N GLY A 531 -20.72 0.39 37.92
CA GLY A 531 -21.52 0.25 36.71
C GLY A 531 -20.84 -0.65 35.67
N ILE A 532 -19.54 -0.49 35.47
CA ILE A 532 -18.74 -1.32 34.55
C ILE A 532 -18.71 -2.79 35.01
N ILE A 533 -18.44 -3.04 36.29
CA ILE A 533 -18.42 -4.39 36.87
C ILE A 533 -19.79 -5.07 36.74
N THR A 534 -20.87 -4.33 37.02
CA THR A 534 -22.24 -4.81 36.93
C THR A 534 -22.61 -5.21 35.49
N GLU A 535 -22.37 -4.34 34.51
CA GLU A 535 -22.62 -4.65 33.10
C GLU A 535 -21.77 -5.83 32.61
N ARG A 536 -20.52 -5.96 33.08
CA ARG A 536 -19.66 -7.10 32.71
C ARG A 536 -20.22 -8.43 33.21
N ILE A 537 -20.70 -8.48 34.45
CA ILE A 537 -21.29 -9.69 35.02
C ILE A 537 -22.64 -10.00 34.37
N LEU A 538 -23.47 -8.98 34.08
CA LEU A 538 -24.70 -9.16 33.32
C LEU A 538 -24.44 -9.66 31.89
N GLY A 539 -23.43 -9.13 31.22
CA GLY A 539 -22.98 -9.58 29.90
C GLY A 539 -22.60 -11.07 29.90
N ARG A 540 -21.76 -11.49 30.86
CA ARG A 540 -21.43 -12.91 31.06
C ARG A 540 -22.65 -13.76 31.41
N SER A 541 -23.59 -13.21 32.16
CA SER A 541 -24.82 -13.90 32.55
C SER A 541 -25.73 -14.19 31.33
N ARG A 542 -25.71 -13.36 30.29
CA ARG A 542 -26.54 -13.53 29.08
C ARG A 542 -26.15 -14.75 28.24
N THR A 543 -24.93 -15.27 28.36
CA THR A 543 -24.46 -16.44 27.60
C THR A 543 -24.82 -17.78 28.27
N LEU A 544 -25.39 -17.75 29.48
CA LEU A 544 -25.76 -18.94 30.23
C LEU A 544 -27.09 -19.53 29.75
N ASN A 545 -27.07 -20.82 29.41
CA ASN A 545 -28.25 -21.57 28.98
C ASN A 545 -29.00 -22.25 30.15
N THR A 546 -28.45 -22.22 31.36
CA THR A 546 -29.08 -22.84 32.55
C THR A 546 -28.76 -22.06 33.81
N TRP A 547 -29.78 -21.85 34.63
CA TRP A 547 -29.77 -21.04 35.84
C TRP A 547 -30.18 -21.88 37.06
N GLY A 548 -29.18 -22.39 37.76
CA GLY A 548 -29.31 -23.00 39.08
C GLY A 548 -28.47 -22.26 40.10
N THR A 549 -27.19 -22.60 40.14
CA THR A 549 -26.19 -21.94 40.98
C THR A 549 -24.92 -21.61 40.18
N PRO A 550 -25.02 -20.90 39.05
CA PRO A 550 -23.81 -20.46 38.33
C PRO A 550 -23.03 -19.43 39.16
N ASN A 551 -21.72 -19.34 38.96
CA ASN A 551 -20.87 -18.36 39.65
C ASN A 551 -21.35 -16.92 39.40
N GLU A 552 -21.83 -16.66 38.19
CA GLU A 552 -22.43 -15.40 37.77
C GLU A 552 -23.61 -14.98 38.67
N LEU A 553 -24.42 -15.94 39.15
CA LEU A 553 -25.49 -15.66 40.09
C LEU A 553 -24.94 -15.12 41.41
N PHE A 554 -23.93 -15.77 41.99
CA PHE A 554 -23.31 -15.31 43.25
C PHE A 554 -22.67 -13.94 43.10
N GLY A 555 -22.11 -13.64 41.93
CA GLY A 555 -21.63 -12.30 41.59
C GLY A 555 -22.75 -11.26 41.58
N LEU A 556 -23.87 -11.54 40.92
CA LEU A 556 -25.05 -10.66 40.92
C LEU A 556 -25.65 -10.45 42.32
N LEU A 557 -25.73 -11.50 43.14
CA LEU A 557 -26.25 -11.38 44.51
C LEU A 557 -25.32 -10.52 45.38
N THR A 558 -24.00 -10.71 45.24
CA THR A 558 -23.01 -9.91 45.97
C THR A 558 -23.04 -8.44 45.54
N LEU A 559 -23.24 -8.15 44.25
CA LEU A 559 -23.45 -6.78 43.75
C LEU A 559 -24.74 -6.16 44.28
N ALA A 560 -25.86 -6.90 44.28
CA ALA A 560 -27.14 -6.45 44.79
C ALA A 560 -27.10 -6.17 46.30
N GLN A 561 -26.26 -6.88 47.06
CA GLN A 561 -26.03 -6.63 48.48
C GLN A 561 -25.17 -5.37 48.70
N ALA A 562 -24.20 -5.12 47.81
CA ALA A 562 -23.25 -4.02 47.94
C ALA A 562 -23.88 -2.64 47.71
N THR A 563 -24.70 -2.49 46.66
CA THR A 563 -25.30 -1.20 46.29
C THR A 563 -26.76 -1.32 45.85
N GLY A 564 -27.64 -0.52 46.47
CA GLY A 564 -29.07 -0.48 46.12
C GLY A 564 -29.37 0.07 44.72
N GLU A 565 -28.40 0.77 44.11
CA GLU A 565 -28.53 1.44 42.81
C GLU A 565 -28.68 0.45 41.64
N HIS A 566 -27.99 -0.69 41.69
CA HIS A 566 -28.03 -1.70 40.63
C HIS A 566 -29.04 -2.83 40.88
N VAL A 567 -29.67 -2.87 42.07
CA VAL A 567 -30.68 -3.88 42.44
C VAL A 567 -31.82 -3.91 41.42
N GLN A 568 -32.29 -2.76 40.95
CA GLN A 568 -33.38 -2.71 39.96
C GLN A 568 -32.97 -3.32 38.61
N THR A 569 -31.75 -3.07 38.15
CA THR A 569 -31.20 -3.62 36.90
C THR A 569 -31.07 -5.15 37.01
N ILE A 570 -30.52 -5.65 38.12
CA ILE A 570 -30.38 -7.08 38.38
C ILE A 570 -31.76 -7.76 38.50
N THR A 571 -32.71 -7.12 39.19
CA THR A 571 -34.09 -7.58 39.33
C THR A 571 -34.75 -7.72 37.95
N ARG A 572 -34.63 -6.70 37.09
CA ARG A 572 -35.18 -6.73 35.73
C ARG A 572 -34.54 -7.83 34.88
N PHE A 573 -33.22 -8.00 34.97
CA PHE A 573 -32.50 -9.05 34.26
C PHE A 573 -33.00 -10.44 34.66
N LEU A 574 -33.06 -10.74 35.96
CA LEU A 574 -33.53 -12.04 36.46
C LEU A 574 -35.01 -12.28 36.12
N ALA A 575 -35.87 -11.27 36.24
CA ALA A 575 -37.27 -11.38 35.83
C ALA A 575 -37.43 -11.76 34.35
N GLY A 576 -36.53 -11.28 33.49
CA GLY A 576 -36.49 -11.54 32.05
C GLY A 576 -36.03 -12.95 31.63
N LEU A 577 -35.50 -13.77 32.54
CA LEU A 577 -34.97 -15.10 32.18
C LEU A 577 -36.07 -16.07 31.67
N PRO A 578 -35.87 -16.78 30.54
CA PRO A 578 -36.82 -17.79 30.04
C PRO A 578 -37.08 -18.93 31.03
N GLY A 579 -38.33 -19.40 31.13
CA GLY A 579 -38.74 -20.46 32.05
C GLY A 579 -37.93 -21.77 31.93
N PRO A 580 -37.60 -22.25 30.72
CA PRO A 580 -36.82 -23.48 30.52
C PRO A 580 -35.39 -23.43 31.06
N GLN A 581 -34.79 -22.23 31.18
CA GLN A 581 -33.43 -22.07 31.65
C GLN A 581 -33.33 -22.19 33.18
N LEU A 582 -34.43 -21.96 33.91
CA LEU A 582 -34.46 -21.97 35.38
C LEU A 582 -34.48 -23.39 35.95
N THR A 583 -33.77 -23.59 37.06
CA THR A 583 -33.78 -24.83 37.85
C THR A 583 -34.18 -24.56 39.29
N ALA A 584 -34.67 -25.57 40.02
CA ALA A 584 -35.21 -25.37 41.37
C ALA A 584 -34.16 -24.86 42.39
N ALA A 585 -32.87 -25.08 42.12
CA ALA A 585 -31.75 -24.72 43.00
C ALA A 585 -31.55 -23.20 43.16
N ILE A 586 -32.04 -22.38 42.22
CA ILE A 586 -31.91 -20.92 42.30
C ILE A 586 -32.86 -20.29 43.34
N VAL A 587 -34.00 -20.95 43.59
CA VAL A 587 -35.11 -20.37 44.36
C VAL A 587 -34.74 -20.11 45.82
N PRO A 588 -34.08 -21.02 46.56
CA PRO A 588 -33.68 -20.77 47.95
C PRO A 588 -32.73 -19.57 48.08
N LEU A 589 -31.87 -19.33 47.09
CA LEU A 589 -30.90 -18.23 47.10
C LEU A 589 -31.56 -16.85 46.92
N LEU A 590 -32.76 -16.82 46.34
CA LEU A 590 -33.53 -15.60 46.10
C LEU A 590 -34.65 -15.40 47.13
N ALA A 591 -35.15 -16.47 47.75
CA ALA A 591 -36.29 -16.45 48.66
C ALA A 591 -36.11 -15.48 49.84
N ASP A 592 -34.90 -15.38 50.38
CA ASP A 592 -34.59 -14.56 51.55
C ASP A 592 -34.30 -13.08 51.20
N LYS A 593 -34.45 -12.69 49.93
CA LYS A 593 -34.11 -11.33 49.44
C LYS A 593 -35.37 -10.52 49.14
N PRO A 594 -35.63 -9.39 49.83
CA PRO A 594 -36.86 -8.60 49.66
C PRO A 594 -37.11 -8.15 48.21
N TRP A 595 -36.06 -7.77 47.49
CA TRP A 595 -36.13 -7.31 46.10
C TRP A 595 -36.45 -8.43 45.10
N ALA A 596 -36.22 -9.70 45.45
CA ALA A 596 -36.45 -10.84 44.57
C ALA A 596 -37.90 -11.36 44.63
N THR A 597 -38.73 -10.85 45.55
CA THR A 597 -40.14 -11.25 45.68
C THR A 597 -40.93 -11.03 44.38
N SER A 598 -40.68 -9.92 43.68
CA SER A 598 -41.30 -9.61 42.38
C SER A 598 -40.81 -10.53 41.27
N VAL A 599 -39.55 -10.97 41.33
CA VAL A 599 -38.95 -11.93 40.38
C VAL A 599 -39.58 -13.30 40.55
N LEU A 600 -39.64 -13.80 41.79
CA LEU A 600 -40.20 -15.13 42.09
C LEU A 600 -41.69 -15.22 41.78
N SER A 601 -42.47 -14.17 42.08
CA SER A 601 -43.89 -14.10 41.70
C SER A 601 -44.08 -14.01 40.18
N GLY A 602 -43.25 -13.23 39.48
CA GLY A 602 -43.25 -13.17 38.02
C GLY A 602 -42.83 -14.48 37.34
N TRP A 603 -41.96 -15.27 37.95
CA TRP A 603 -41.62 -16.61 37.46
C TRP A 603 -42.75 -17.62 37.70
N ALA A 604 -43.42 -17.56 38.85
CA ALA A 604 -44.52 -18.47 39.17
C ALA A 604 -45.73 -18.36 38.22
N SER A 605 -45.92 -17.19 37.60
CA SER A 605 -46.99 -16.92 36.63
C SER A 605 -46.62 -17.24 35.17
N LYS A 606 -45.37 -17.62 34.88
CA LYS A 606 -44.93 -18.00 33.52
C LYS A 606 -45.53 -19.35 33.11
N ALA A 607 -45.99 -19.44 31.87
CA ALA A 607 -46.57 -20.65 31.31
C ALA A 607 -45.54 -21.74 30.99
N ASP A 608 -44.29 -21.35 30.73
CA ASP A 608 -43.17 -22.19 30.28
C ASP A 608 -42.23 -22.64 31.42
N ILE A 609 -42.59 -22.37 32.68
CA ILE A 609 -41.76 -22.72 33.84
C ILE A 609 -41.87 -24.20 34.20
N LYS A 610 -40.73 -24.84 34.50
CA LYS A 610 -40.66 -26.25 34.89
C LYS A 610 -41.30 -26.48 36.27
N ASP A 611 -42.07 -27.57 36.41
CA ASP A 611 -42.77 -27.95 37.65
C ASP A 611 -41.89 -27.97 38.92
N PRO A 612 -40.64 -28.47 38.90
CA PRO A 612 -39.76 -28.44 40.08
C PRO A 612 -39.48 -27.02 40.58
N VAL A 613 -39.35 -26.04 39.68
CA VAL A 613 -39.12 -24.64 40.01
C VAL A 613 -40.38 -24.04 40.64
N LYS A 614 -41.56 -24.31 40.06
CA LYS A 614 -42.85 -23.85 40.57
C LYS A 614 -43.13 -24.37 41.99
N ARG A 615 -42.82 -25.64 42.25
CA ARG A 615 -42.91 -26.24 43.60
C ARG A 615 -41.94 -25.60 44.58
N ALA A 616 -40.70 -25.33 44.16
CA ALA A 616 -39.71 -24.66 45.00
C ALA A 616 -40.15 -23.22 45.36
N ILE A 617 -40.73 -22.47 44.43
CA ILE A 617 -41.26 -21.11 44.69
C ILE A 617 -42.42 -21.18 45.70
N ALA A 618 -43.38 -22.09 45.49
CA ALA A 618 -44.50 -22.26 46.42
C ALA A 618 -44.05 -22.66 47.84
N ALA A 619 -43.00 -23.49 47.96
CA ALA A 619 -42.40 -23.86 49.24
C ALA A 619 -41.71 -22.68 49.92
N ALA A 620 -40.98 -21.86 49.16
CA ALA A 620 -40.34 -20.64 49.65
C ALA A 620 -41.38 -19.61 50.14
N SER A 621 -42.46 -19.36 49.39
CA SER A 621 -43.53 -18.44 49.79
C SER A 621 -44.27 -18.89 51.06
N LYS A 622 -44.46 -20.20 51.27
CA LYS A 622 -45.03 -20.74 52.52
C LYS A 622 -44.11 -20.58 53.73
N LYS A 623 -42.79 -20.52 53.51
CA LYS A 623 -41.78 -20.33 54.55
C LYS A 623 -41.62 -18.87 54.95
N ALA A 624 -41.80 -17.93 54.00
CA ALA A 624 -41.74 -16.49 54.24
C ALA A 624 -43.04 -15.89 54.86
N GLY A 625 -44.16 -16.61 54.78
CA GLY A 625 -45.44 -16.23 55.40
C GLY A 625 -45.67 -16.77 56.81
N LYS A 626 -44.68 -17.45 57.39
CA LYS A 626 -44.58 -17.80 58.82
C LYS A 626 -43.49 -16.93 59.43
#